data_AF-A0A2A4EB46-F1
#
_entry.id   AF-A0A2A4EB46-F1
#
_cell.length_a   1.000
_cell.length_b   1.000
_cell.length_c   1.000
_cell.angle_alpha   90.00
_cell.angle_beta   90.00
_cell.angle_gamma   90.00
#
_symmetry.space_group_name_H-M   'P 1'
#
loop_
_entity.id
_entity.type
_entity.pdbx_description
1 polymer ?
#
loop_
_entity_poly.entity_id
_entity_poly.type
_entity_poly.pdbx_seq_one_letter_code
_entity_poly.pdbx_strand_id
1 'polypeptide(L)'
;MSADSARRTVRILTWIGLATGVIGGLLVAFPKVLPVGGPWVQLTLGVATLVLAFRARKTGIAEVEGFDGRLSLFAALLGFLVVFFAGQVAFGILVAVANP
;
A
#
# COMPACT_ATOMS: atom_id res chain seq x y z
N MET A 1 -25.19 8.77 -3.99
CA MET A 1 -24.88 7.41 -3.47
C MET A 1 -25.65 7.21 -2.18
N SER A 2 -26.20 6.01 -1.92
CA SER A 2 -26.77 5.75 -0.58
C SER A 2 -25.63 5.53 0.43
N ALA A 3 -25.88 5.86 1.71
CA ALA A 3 -24.90 5.69 2.80
C ALA A 3 -24.38 4.25 2.92
N ASP A 4 -25.19 3.25 2.55
CA ASP A 4 -24.78 1.84 2.53
C ASP A 4 -23.79 1.53 1.41
N SER A 5 -23.95 2.16 0.24
CA SER A 5 -22.98 2.01 -0.86
C SER A 5 -21.63 2.64 -0.51
N ALA A 6 -21.63 3.76 0.24
CA ALA A 6 -20.43 4.42 0.71
C ALA A 6 -19.68 3.57 1.74
N ARG A 7 -20.38 3.04 2.75
CA ARG A 7 -19.81 2.10 3.74
C ARG A 7 -19.22 0.86 3.09
N ARG A 8 -19.92 0.27 2.12
CA ARG A 8 -19.44 -0.91 1.37
C ARG A 8 -18.17 -0.59 0.59
N THR A 9 -18.12 0.56 -0.08
CA THR A 9 -16.96 1.01 -0.86
C THR A 9 -15.73 1.21 0.02
N VAL A 10 -15.89 1.90 1.16
CA VAL A 10 -14.81 2.10 2.14
C VAL A 10 -14.28 0.78 2.69
N ARG A 11 -15.17 -0.16 3.01
CA ARG A 11 -14.78 -1.50 3.47
C ARG A 11 -13.96 -2.25 2.42
N ILE A 12 -14.42 -2.26 1.17
CA ILE A 12 -13.71 -2.92 0.07
C ILE A 12 -12.34 -2.29 -0.16
N LEU A 13 -12.27 -0.96 -0.27
CA LEU A 13 -11.00 -0.26 -0.49
C LEU A 13 -10.01 -0.49 0.64
N THR A 14 -10.48 -0.55 1.88
CA THR A 14 -9.61 -0.77 3.04
C THR A 14 -9.10 -2.20 3.10
N TRP A 15 -9.96 -3.20 2.84
CA TRP A 15 -9.53 -4.61 2.81
C TRP A 15 -8.57 -4.90 1.66
N ILE A 16 -8.84 -4.35 0.47
CA ILE A 16 -7.91 -4.50 -0.66
C ILE A 16 -6.60 -3.79 -0.33
N GLY A 17 -6.63 -2.53 0.16
CA GLY A 17 -5.42 -1.83 0.57
C GLY A 17 -4.60 -2.62 1.60
N LEU A 18 -5.25 -3.20 2.60
CA LEU A 18 -4.58 -4.01 3.62
C LEU A 18 -3.97 -5.29 3.04
N ALA A 19 -4.70 -6.00 2.17
CA ALA A 19 -4.19 -7.19 1.49
C ALA A 19 -2.97 -6.87 0.60
N THR A 20 -3.07 -5.82 -0.22
CA THR A 20 -1.98 -5.38 -1.11
C THR A 20 -0.75 -5.00 -0.30
N GLY A 21 -0.95 -4.29 0.81
CA GLY A 21 0.12 -3.91 1.69
C GLY A 21 0.78 -5.12 2.36
N VAL A 22 0.00 -6.07 2.91
CA VAL A 22 0.53 -7.29 3.53
C VAL A 22 1.37 -8.09 2.53
N ILE A 23 0.89 -8.23 1.29
CA ILE A 23 1.64 -8.88 0.21
C ILE A 23 2.95 -8.13 -0.05
N GLY A 24 2.89 -6.80 -0.18
CA GLY A 24 4.09 -5.97 -0.34
C GLY A 24 5.10 -6.14 0.80
N GLY A 25 4.61 -6.17 2.05
CA GLY A 25 5.44 -6.37 3.24
C GLY A 25 6.09 -7.75 3.30
N LEU A 26 5.34 -8.80 2.95
CA LEU A 26 5.88 -10.16 2.83
C LEU A 26 6.95 -10.25 1.75
N LEU A 27 6.74 -9.61 0.60
CA LEU A 27 7.75 -9.59 -0.47
C LEU A 27 9.01 -8.85 -0.03
N VAL A 28 8.89 -7.76 0.74
CA VAL A 28 10.03 -7.07 1.33
C VAL A 28 10.77 -7.97 2.32
N ALA A 29 10.05 -8.72 3.16
CA ALA A 29 10.64 -9.64 4.14
C ALA A 29 11.28 -10.89 3.50
N PHE A 30 10.74 -11.36 2.37
CA PHE A 30 11.19 -12.54 1.64
C PHE A 30 11.61 -12.19 0.20
N PRO A 31 12.70 -11.42 0.01
CA PRO A 31 13.09 -10.92 -1.31
C PRO A 31 13.46 -12.03 -2.30
N LYS A 32 13.83 -13.22 -1.82
CA LYS A 32 14.17 -14.39 -2.65
C LYS A 32 12.98 -14.96 -3.43
N VAL A 33 11.74 -14.58 -3.07
CA VAL A 33 10.52 -15.04 -3.75
C VAL A 33 10.37 -14.38 -5.13
N LEU A 34 10.95 -13.19 -5.33
CA LEU A 34 10.98 -12.48 -6.62
C LEU A 34 12.42 -12.08 -6.97
N PRO A 35 13.22 -13.01 -7.53
CA PRO A 35 14.64 -12.79 -7.79
C PRO A 35 14.93 -11.76 -8.90
N VAL A 36 13.99 -11.52 -9.81
CA VAL A 36 14.13 -10.52 -10.90
C VAL A 36 12.98 -9.51 -10.81
N GLY A 37 13.30 -8.23 -10.73
CA GLY A 37 12.32 -7.14 -10.69
C GLY A 37 11.57 -6.96 -9.35
N GLY A 38 11.92 -7.75 -8.32
CA GLY A 38 11.27 -7.72 -7.00
C GLY A 38 11.07 -6.33 -6.38
N PRO A 39 12.10 -5.46 -6.35
CA PRO A 39 11.97 -4.12 -5.76
C PRO A 39 10.95 -3.24 -6.51
N TRP A 40 10.86 -3.36 -7.83
CA TRP A 40 9.90 -2.59 -8.63
C TRP A 40 8.46 -3.06 -8.38
N VAL A 41 8.25 -4.38 -8.28
CA VAL A 41 6.94 -4.96 -7.94
C VAL A 41 6.52 -4.53 -6.53
N GLN A 42 7.43 -4.58 -5.56
CA GLN A 42 7.17 -4.12 -4.20
C GLN A 42 6.82 -2.63 -4.15
N LEU A 43 7.54 -1.78 -4.90
CA LEU A 43 7.23 -0.36 -5.03
C LEU A 43 5.83 -0.13 -5.59
N THR A 44 5.46 -0.82 -6.68
CA THR A 44 4.11 -0.71 -7.26
C THR A 44 3.04 -1.13 -6.24
N LEU A 45 3.24 -2.22 -5.50
CA LEU A 45 2.31 -2.68 -4.47
C LEU A 45 2.20 -1.69 -3.31
N GLY A 46 3.32 -1.11 -2.86
CA GLY A 46 3.32 -0.08 -1.82
C GLY A 46 2.57 1.18 -2.25
N VAL A 47 2.82 1.67 -3.47
CA VAL A 47 2.10 2.83 -4.04
C VAL A 47 0.62 2.54 -4.21
N ALA A 48 0.25 1.37 -4.74
CA ALA A 48 -1.15 0.96 -4.88
C ALA A 48 -1.85 0.93 -3.51
N THR A 49 -1.18 0.40 -2.49
CA THR A 49 -1.69 0.37 -1.11
C THR A 49 -1.96 1.78 -0.57
N LEU A 50 -1.01 2.71 -0.76
CA LEU A 50 -1.19 4.10 -0.35
C LEU A 50 -2.39 4.74 -1.05
N VAL A 51 -2.48 4.60 -2.37
CA VAL A 51 -3.59 5.17 -3.16
C VAL A 51 -4.93 4.63 -2.67
N LEU A 52 -5.04 3.32 -2.44
CA LEU A 52 -6.26 2.70 -1.94
C LEU A 52 -6.62 3.18 -0.54
N ALA A 53 -5.64 3.29 0.36
CA ALA A 53 -5.83 3.78 1.72
C ALA A 53 -6.33 5.24 1.74
N PHE A 54 -5.72 6.12 0.94
CA PHE A 54 -6.15 7.52 0.82
C PHE A 54 -7.51 7.65 0.16
N ARG A 55 -7.83 6.82 -0.84
CA ARG A 55 -9.18 6.79 -1.45
C ARG A 55 -10.25 6.34 -0.45
N ALA A 56 -9.98 5.28 0.32
CA ALA A 56 -10.88 4.83 1.38
C ALA A 56 -11.14 5.94 2.40
N ARG A 57 -10.08 6.66 2.81
CA ARG A 57 -10.17 7.79 3.74
C ARG A 57 -10.95 8.96 3.17
N LYS A 58 -10.73 9.32 1.90
CA LYS A 58 -11.47 10.40 1.22
C LYS A 58 -12.97 10.11 1.20
N THR A 59 -13.37 8.91 0.78
CA THR A 59 -14.79 8.51 0.74
C THR A 59 -15.37 8.38 2.15
N GLY A 60 -14.63 7.83 3.11
CA GLY A 60 -15.06 7.69 4.50
C GLY A 60 -15.37 9.03 5.16
N ILE A 61 -14.48 10.02 5.03
CA ILE A 61 -14.68 11.36 5.61
C ILE A 61 -15.85 12.10 4.94
N ALA A 62 -16.00 11.96 3.62
CA ALA A 62 -16.99 12.72 2.87
C ALA A 62 -18.42 12.15 2.96
N GLU A 63 -18.58 10.83 3.11
CA GLU A 63 -19.86 10.16 2.89
C GLU A 63 -20.32 9.26 4.05
N VAL A 64 -19.51 9.08 5.10
CA VAL A 64 -19.84 8.20 6.23
C VAL A 64 -19.83 8.98 7.54
N GLU A 65 -21.01 9.20 8.10
CA GLU A 65 -21.18 9.80 9.43
C GLU A 65 -20.55 8.87 10.50
N GLY A 66 -19.66 9.42 11.34
CA GLY A 66 -18.94 8.66 12.36
C GLY A 66 -17.77 7.80 11.86
N PHE A 67 -17.17 8.13 10.71
CA PHE A 67 -16.05 7.38 10.14
C PHE A 67 -14.83 7.24 11.09
N ASP A 68 -14.52 6.01 11.51
CA ASP A 68 -13.28 5.67 12.21
C ASP A 68 -12.15 5.43 11.20
N GLY A 69 -11.33 6.46 10.96
CA GLY A 69 -10.25 6.46 9.98
C GLY A 69 -9.02 5.64 10.35
N ARG A 70 -8.97 5.00 11.54
CA ARG A 70 -7.78 4.28 12.03
C ARG A 70 -7.34 3.16 11.11
N LEU A 71 -8.26 2.37 10.57
CA LEU A 71 -7.93 1.24 9.69
C LEU A 71 -7.29 1.71 8.37
N SER A 72 -7.80 2.81 7.80
CA SER A 72 -7.20 3.43 6.61
C SER A 72 -5.81 4.01 6.90
N LEU A 73 -5.60 4.53 8.11
CA LEU A 73 -4.30 5.01 8.54
C LEU A 73 -3.29 3.86 8.67
N PHE A 74 -3.68 2.73 9.27
CA PHE A 74 -2.84 1.53 9.34
C PHE A 74 -2.46 1.04 7.94
N ALA A 75 -3.41 0.97 7.02
CA ALA A 75 -3.13 0.59 5.63
C ALA A 75 -2.15 1.59 4.96
N ALA A 76 -2.29 2.89 5.22
CA ALA A 76 -1.37 3.89 4.70
C ALA A 76 0.05 3.75 5.28
N LEU A 77 0.19 3.54 6.58
CA LEU A 77 1.50 3.29 7.22
C LEU A 77 2.16 2.03 6.65
N LEU A 78 1.36 1.00 6.41
CA LEU A 78 1.85 -0.25 5.84
C LEU A 78 2.30 -0.07 4.39
N GLY A 79 1.52 0.63 3.56
CA GLY A 79 1.93 1.03 2.21
C GLY A 79 3.21 1.86 2.20
N PHE A 80 3.35 2.80 3.15
CA PHE A 80 4.56 3.61 3.31
C PHE A 80 5.78 2.76 3.63
N LEU A 81 5.69 1.81 4.57
CA LEU A 81 6.78 0.90 4.92
C LEU A 81 7.24 0.10 3.70
N VAL A 82 6.30 -0.45 2.93
CA VAL A 82 6.60 -1.20 1.70
C VAL A 82 7.35 -0.32 0.71
N VAL A 83 6.86 0.89 0.42
CA VAL A 83 7.54 1.82 -0.50
C VAL A 83 8.93 2.19 0.01
N PHE A 84 9.06 2.49 1.30
CA PHE A 84 10.32 2.90 1.90
C PHE A 84 11.40 1.83 1.75
N PHE A 85 11.12 0.59 2.21
CA PHE A 85 12.08 -0.50 2.15
C PHE A 85 12.37 -0.95 0.71
N ALA A 86 11.34 -1.08 -0.14
CA ALA A 86 11.53 -1.41 -1.54
C ALA A 86 12.38 -0.35 -2.27
N GLY A 87 12.18 0.93 -1.91
CA GLY A 87 12.98 2.05 -2.40
C GLY A 87 14.45 1.95 -2.01
N GLN A 88 14.78 1.56 -0.77
CA GLN A 88 16.17 1.35 -0.36
C GLN A 88 16.86 0.26 -1.20
N VAL A 89 16.17 -0.86 -1.44
CA VAL A 89 16.70 -1.96 -2.24
C VAL A 89 16.86 -1.55 -3.71
N ALA A 90 15.85 -0.92 -4.30
CA ALA A 90 15.91 -0.43 -5.68
C ALA A 90 17.05 0.58 -5.87
N PHE A 91 17.22 1.51 -4.92
CA PHE A 91 18.31 2.48 -4.93
C PHE A 91 19.68 1.79 -4.82
N GLY A 92 19.82 0.80 -3.93
CA GLY A 92 21.05 0.01 -3.82
C GLY A 92 21.45 -0.66 -5.14
N ILE A 93 20.47 -1.21 -5.87
CA ILE A 93 20.70 -1.79 -7.22
C ILE A 93 21.14 -0.70 -8.20
N LEU A 94 20.47 0.45 -8.24
CA LEU A 94 20.84 1.55 -9.13
C LEU A 94 22.25 2.07 -8.85
N VAL A 95 22.64 2.18 -7.58
CA VAL A 95 23.98 2.61 -7.17
C VAL A 95 25.03 1.60 -7.61
N ALA A 96 24.78 0.29 -7.43
CA ALA A 96 25.71 -0.76 -7.89
C ALA A 96 25.86 -0.80 -9.42
N VAL A 97 24.79 -0.49 -10.16
CA VAL A 97 24.83 -0.36 -11.62
C VAL A 97 25.59 0.89 -12.05
N ALA A 98 25.42 2.01 -11.33
CA ALA A 98 26.07 3.28 -11.64
C ALA A 98 27.56 3.32 -11.25
N ASN A 99 27.96 2.54 -10.24
CA ASN A 99 29.33 2.45 -9.73
C ASN A 99 29.83 0.99 -9.77
N PRO A 100 30.28 0.50 -10.95
CA PRO A 100 30.71 -0.89 -11.13
C PRO A 100 32.04 -1.23 -10.43
#